data_AF-A0A2S2Q546-F1
#
_entry.id   AF-A0A2S2Q546-F1
#
_cell.length_a   1.000
_cell.length_b   1.000
_cell.length_c   1.000
_cell.angle_alpha   90.00
_cell.angle_beta   90.00
_cell.angle_gamma   90.00
#
_symmetry.space_group_name_H-M   'P 1'
#
loop_
_entity.id
_entity.type
_entity.pdbx_description
1 polymer ?
#
loop_
_entity_poly.entity_id
_entity_poly.type
_entity_poly.pdbx_seq_one_letter_code
_entity_poly.pdbx_strand_id
1 'polypeptide(L)'
;ISDEINDLLREMFETVNNSCVLTIKNKNITKKGLTCYGICRHESCKQFKLIVEKKTNDACAHFTVLSNSLDYSHCGKLTTFLRGKRREKQKQMCMYYPPMNLRQEYILKSSPSKLKRGNLGDIRSDRVYYKINHEQKSQHDQAADDRVDMHFLKETCQEYIKYVSDPKSKDFETYLFSQEQLDVLKKMERVEIHVDATGGVVRATTADPALFKTDNYSNS
;
A
#
# COMPACT_ATOMS: atom_id res chain seq x y z
N ILE A 1 -10.88 -1.22 -11.49
CA ILE A 1 -9.77 -1.02 -12.45
C ILE A 1 -8.50 -1.44 -11.75
N SER A 2 -7.84 -2.52 -12.20
CA SER A 2 -6.80 -3.22 -11.42
C SER A 2 -5.51 -2.40 -11.28
N ASP A 3 -4.73 -2.71 -10.24
CA ASP A 3 -3.38 -2.18 -10.03
C ASP A 3 -2.46 -2.41 -11.24
N GLU A 4 -2.75 -3.39 -12.09
CA GLU A 4 -1.98 -3.69 -13.31
C GLU A 4 -2.03 -2.54 -14.31
N ILE A 5 -3.20 -1.93 -14.49
CA ILE A 5 -3.35 -0.78 -15.38
C ILE A 5 -2.59 0.43 -14.79
N ASN A 6 -2.51 0.58 -13.47
CA ASN A 6 -1.67 1.62 -12.86
C ASN A 6 -0.19 1.39 -13.14
N ASP A 7 0.28 0.16 -12.97
CA ASP A 7 1.68 -0.21 -13.18
C ASP A 7 2.08 -0.05 -14.64
N LEU A 8 1.26 -0.53 -15.58
CA LEU A 8 1.53 -0.42 -17.01
C LEU A 8 1.57 1.04 -17.48
N LEU A 9 0.67 1.90 -17.01
CA LEU A 9 0.72 3.33 -17.33
C LEU A 9 1.97 4.00 -16.77
N ARG A 10 2.42 3.61 -15.56
CA ARG A 10 3.67 4.12 -14.99
C ARG A 10 4.88 3.71 -15.82
N GLU A 11 4.97 2.45 -16.25
CA GLU A 11 6.06 1.95 -17.10
C GLU A 11 6.12 2.70 -18.44
N MET A 12 4.97 2.93 -19.07
CA MET A 12 4.88 3.73 -20.30
C MET A 12 5.39 5.16 -20.08
N PHE A 13 5.04 5.78 -18.96
CA PHE A 13 5.55 7.10 -18.59
C PHE A 13 7.05 7.11 -18.31
N GLU A 14 7.58 6.12 -17.61
CA GLU A 14 9.00 6.01 -17.28
C GLU A 14 9.90 5.85 -18.52
N THR A 15 9.32 5.32 -19.61
CA THR A 15 9.98 5.20 -20.92
C THR A 15 10.13 6.56 -21.60
N VAL A 16 9.08 7.39 -21.55
CA VAL A 16 9.04 8.68 -22.26
C VAL A 16 9.63 9.83 -21.42
N ASN A 17 9.46 9.79 -20.11
CA ASN A 17 10.02 10.78 -19.19
C ASN A 17 10.78 10.08 -18.06
N ASN A 18 12.10 10.04 -18.24
CA ASN A 18 13.01 9.38 -17.31
C ASN A 18 13.33 10.22 -16.05
N SER A 19 13.00 11.51 -16.02
CA SER A 19 13.46 12.43 -14.98
C SER A 19 12.54 12.51 -13.77
N CYS A 20 11.23 12.38 -13.97
CA CYS A 20 10.23 12.70 -12.96
C CYS A 20 9.76 11.48 -12.17
N VAL A 21 9.35 11.70 -10.91
CA VAL A 21 8.69 10.69 -10.08
C VAL A 21 7.17 10.83 -10.21
N LEU A 22 6.55 9.96 -11.01
CA LEU A 22 5.14 10.10 -11.38
C LEU A 22 4.17 9.69 -10.27
N THR A 23 3.10 10.47 -10.11
CA THR A 23 1.87 10.07 -9.40
C THR A 23 0.68 10.28 -10.31
N ILE A 24 -0.10 9.21 -10.53
CA ILE A 24 -1.35 9.28 -11.28
C ILE A 24 -2.39 9.98 -10.40
N LYS A 25 -3.03 11.03 -10.93
CA LYS A 25 -4.06 11.83 -10.25
C LYS A 25 -5.46 11.46 -10.69
N ASN A 26 -5.68 11.32 -11.99
CA ASN A 26 -7.00 11.04 -12.53
C ASN A 26 -6.90 10.16 -13.77
N LYS A 27 -7.93 9.35 -13.99
CA LYS A 27 -8.08 8.48 -15.15
C LYS A 27 -9.50 8.59 -15.67
N ASN A 28 -9.63 8.75 -16.97
CA ASN A 28 -10.90 8.72 -17.66
C ASN A 28 -10.84 7.66 -18.75
N ILE A 29 -11.68 6.64 -18.64
CA ILE A 29 -11.80 5.55 -19.60
C ILE A 29 -13.07 5.78 -20.41
N THR A 30 -12.93 5.86 -21.72
CA THR A 30 -14.04 6.03 -22.66
C THR A 30 -13.99 4.93 -23.71
N LYS A 31 -15.06 4.80 -24.51
CA LYS A 31 -15.08 3.85 -25.65
C LYS A 31 -13.97 4.11 -26.66
N LYS A 32 -13.47 5.35 -26.76
CA LYS A 32 -12.41 5.76 -27.69
C LYS A 32 -11.00 5.46 -27.16
N GLY A 33 -10.86 5.22 -25.85
CA GLY A 33 -9.56 4.99 -25.23
C GLY A 33 -9.47 5.47 -23.78
N LEU A 34 -8.24 5.59 -23.29
CA LEU A 34 -7.92 5.98 -21.91
C LEU A 34 -7.18 7.32 -21.91
N THR A 35 -7.63 8.27 -21.09
CA THR A 35 -6.85 9.47 -20.74
C THR A 35 -6.43 9.39 -19.29
N CYS A 36 -5.14 9.57 -19.02
CA CYS A 36 -4.55 9.51 -17.69
C CYS A 36 -3.80 10.82 -17.40
N TYR A 37 -4.13 11.46 -16.29
CA TYR A 37 -3.43 12.65 -15.81
C TYR A 37 -2.51 12.27 -14.67
N GLY A 38 -1.26 12.68 -14.77
CA GLY A 38 -0.25 12.47 -13.74
C GLY A 38 0.45 13.77 -13.37
N ILE A 39 1.09 13.79 -12.21
CA ILE A 39 1.96 14.87 -11.79
C ILE A 39 3.28 14.31 -11.30
N CYS A 40 4.35 15.09 -11.39
CA CYS A 40 5.55 14.78 -10.64
C CYS A 40 5.29 14.97 -9.13
N ARG A 41 5.87 14.11 -8.29
CA ARG A 41 5.81 14.23 -6.82
C ARG A 41 6.60 15.40 -6.27
N HIS A 42 7.62 15.86 -6.99
CA HIS A 42 8.26 17.11 -6.63
C HIS A 42 7.28 18.23 -6.95
N GLU A 43 6.89 18.96 -5.92
CA GLU A 43 6.00 20.12 -6.06
C GLU A 43 6.53 21.05 -7.15
N SER A 44 5.62 21.70 -7.88
CA SER A 44 5.92 22.66 -8.95
C SER A 44 6.69 22.16 -10.18
N CYS A 45 6.99 20.86 -10.33
CA CYS A 45 7.77 20.37 -11.47
C CYS A 45 6.97 20.27 -12.79
N LYS A 46 6.19 19.19 -12.98
CA LYS A 46 5.41 18.98 -14.20
C LYS A 46 4.10 18.27 -13.94
N GLN A 47 3.18 18.50 -14.85
CA GLN A 47 1.96 17.75 -15.04
C GLN A 47 2.01 17.03 -16.38
N PHE A 48 1.34 15.89 -16.44
CA PHE A 48 1.36 14.98 -17.56
C PHE A 48 -0.06 14.61 -17.97
N LYS A 49 -0.27 14.48 -19.27
CA LYS A 49 -1.46 13.89 -19.87
C LYS A 49 -1.02 12.77 -20.80
N LEU A 50 -1.38 11.54 -20.46
CA LEU A 50 -1.23 10.37 -21.31
C LEU A 50 -2.57 10.08 -21.96
N ILE A 51 -2.57 9.97 -23.28
CA ILE A 51 -3.72 9.61 -24.10
C ILE A 51 -3.39 8.29 -24.76
N VAL A 52 -4.26 7.31 -24.56
CA VAL A 52 -4.18 5.99 -25.17
C VAL A 52 -5.40 5.85 -26.06
N GLU A 53 -5.19 5.86 -27.37
CA GLU A 53 -6.26 5.73 -28.36
C GLU A 53 -6.32 4.30 -28.88
N LYS A 54 -7.53 3.72 -28.87
CA LYS A 54 -7.75 2.39 -29.42
C LYS A 54 -7.84 2.53 -30.94
N LYS A 55 -6.86 2.00 -31.68
CA LYS A 55 -7.02 1.88 -33.13
C LYS A 55 -8.08 0.84 -33.44
N THR A 56 -8.95 1.16 -34.39
CA THR A 56 -10.11 0.33 -34.77
C THR A 56 -9.73 -1.00 -35.40
N ASN A 57 -8.52 -1.12 -35.98
CA ASN A 57 -8.17 -2.25 -36.85
C ASN A 57 -6.88 -3.00 -36.48
N ASP A 58 -6.22 -2.73 -35.34
CA ASP A 58 -5.02 -3.47 -34.96
C ASP A 58 -4.91 -3.66 -33.45
N ALA A 59 -4.22 -4.73 -33.04
CA ALA A 59 -3.80 -5.00 -31.66
C ALA A 59 -2.84 -3.94 -31.07
N CYS A 60 -2.61 -2.83 -31.78
CA CYS A 60 -1.72 -1.74 -31.43
C CYS A 60 -2.51 -0.53 -30.93
N ALA A 61 -2.21 -0.07 -29.71
CA ALA A 61 -2.71 1.19 -29.19
C ALA A 61 -1.75 2.34 -29.56
N HIS A 62 -2.29 3.52 -29.89
CA HIS A 62 -1.49 4.72 -30.04
C HIS A 62 -1.37 5.44 -28.69
N PHE A 63 -0.15 5.83 -28.33
CA PHE A 63 0.14 6.49 -27.06
C PHE A 63 0.70 7.88 -27.33
N THR A 64 0.03 8.89 -26.76
CA THR A 64 0.51 10.27 -26.77
C THR A 64 0.78 10.72 -25.34
N VAL A 65 2.01 11.16 -25.07
CA VAL A 65 2.39 11.72 -23.77
C VAL A 65 2.64 13.21 -23.94
N LEU A 66 1.83 14.02 -23.25
CA LEU A 66 1.98 15.47 -23.19
C LEU A 66 2.46 15.88 -21.80
N SER A 67 3.31 16.89 -21.74
CA SER A 67 3.71 17.53 -20.48
C SER A 67 3.67 19.04 -20.63
N ASN A 68 3.45 19.73 -19.51
CA ASN A 68 3.37 21.20 -19.50
C ASN A 68 4.74 21.89 -19.36
N SER A 69 5.85 21.17 -19.27
CA SER A 69 7.19 21.75 -19.08
C SER A 69 8.35 20.85 -19.57
N LEU A 70 9.51 21.46 -19.86
CA LEU A 70 10.75 20.77 -20.23
C LEU A 70 11.39 20.06 -19.04
N ASP A 71 12.30 19.11 -19.31
CA ASP A 71 12.95 18.27 -18.30
C ASP A 71 13.55 19.08 -17.15
N TYR A 72 13.15 18.69 -15.93
CA TYR A 72 13.62 19.29 -14.70
C TYR A 72 14.42 18.25 -13.92
N SER A 73 15.61 18.64 -13.46
CA SER A 73 16.44 17.80 -12.60
C SER A 73 16.02 18.01 -11.15
N HIS A 74 15.68 16.94 -10.46
CA HIS A 74 15.21 17.03 -9.09
C HIS A 74 16.36 17.03 -8.09
N CYS A 75 16.34 17.99 -7.16
CA CYS A 75 17.14 17.89 -5.95
C CYS A 75 16.38 17.05 -4.91
N GLY A 76 17.01 15.99 -4.41
CA GLY A 76 16.42 15.14 -3.37
C GLY A 76 16.00 13.75 -3.85
N LYS A 77 15.70 12.89 -2.87
CA LYS A 77 15.49 11.44 -3.04
C LYS A 77 14.01 11.10 -2.89
N LEU A 78 13.17 11.47 -3.86
CA LEU A 78 11.78 11.02 -3.83
C LEU A 78 11.65 9.62 -4.44
N THR A 79 11.03 8.73 -3.67
CA THR A 79 10.70 7.37 -4.10
C THR A 79 9.20 7.16 -4.01
N THR A 80 8.66 6.25 -4.81
CA THR A 80 7.27 5.84 -4.66
C THR A 80 7.14 4.84 -3.52
N PHE A 81 6.02 4.88 -2.79
CA PHE A 81 5.75 3.86 -1.77
C PHE A 81 5.71 2.47 -2.43
N LEU A 82 6.38 1.50 -1.82
CA LEU A 82 6.33 0.13 -2.27
C LEU A 82 5.03 -0.53 -1.79
N ARG A 83 4.11 -0.80 -2.73
CA ARG A 83 2.78 -1.36 -2.47
C ARG A 83 2.40 -2.33 -3.60
N GLY A 84 1.37 -3.13 -3.37
CA GLY A 84 0.78 -4.02 -4.37
C GLY A 84 1.80 -4.94 -5.03
N LYS A 85 1.68 -5.12 -6.36
CA LYS A 85 2.53 -6.03 -7.15
C LYS A 85 4.02 -5.74 -7.06
N ARG A 86 4.44 -4.47 -6.99
CA ARG A 86 5.85 -4.11 -6.81
C ARG A 86 6.41 -4.63 -5.49
N ARG A 87 5.62 -4.57 -4.42
CA ARG A 87 5.98 -5.14 -3.11
C ARG A 87 6.10 -6.65 -3.19
N GLU A 88 5.14 -7.30 -3.83
CA GLU A 88 5.12 -8.76 -3.96
C GLU A 88 6.31 -9.29 -4.77
N LYS A 89 6.63 -8.63 -5.89
CA LYS A 89 7.83 -8.93 -6.68
C LYS A 89 9.10 -8.81 -5.83
N GLN A 90 9.19 -7.77 -5.01
CA GLN A 90 10.35 -7.58 -4.14
C GLN A 90 10.43 -8.64 -3.03
N LYS A 91 9.30 -9.06 -2.45
CA LYS A 91 9.24 -10.20 -1.51
C LYS A 91 9.79 -11.48 -2.13
N GLN A 92 9.34 -11.82 -3.35
CA GLN A 92 9.82 -12.98 -4.09
C GLN A 92 11.33 -12.88 -4.34
N MET A 93 11.85 -11.71 -4.75
CA MET A 93 13.28 -11.53 -4.95
C MET A 93 14.10 -11.64 -3.65
N CYS A 94 13.55 -11.21 -2.51
CA CYS A 94 14.21 -11.33 -1.21
C CYS A 94 14.37 -12.80 -0.75
N MET A 95 13.67 -13.76 -1.36
CA MET A 95 13.91 -15.19 -1.10
C MET A 95 15.28 -15.64 -1.60
N TYR A 96 15.78 -15.03 -2.68
CA TYR A 96 16.98 -15.46 -3.39
C TYR A 96 18.18 -14.53 -3.17
N TYR A 97 17.92 -13.26 -2.83
CA TYR A 97 18.96 -12.24 -2.71
C TYR A 97 18.95 -11.56 -1.34
N PRO A 98 20.13 -11.41 -0.69
CA PRO A 98 20.26 -10.55 0.46
C PRO A 98 19.81 -9.10 0.16
N PRO A 99 19.25 -8.37 1.14
CA PRO A 99 18.78 -6.99 0.97
C PRO A 99 19.75 -6.04 0.27
N MET A 100 21.04 -6.10 0.64
CA MET A 100 22.10 -5.26 0.06
C MET A 100 22.31 -5.55 -1.43
N ASN A 101 22.43 -6.83 -1.78
CA ASN A 101 22.64 -7.27 -3.16
C ASN A 101 21.44 -6.90 -4.02
N LEU A 102 20.22 -7.09 -3.50
CA LEU A 102 19.00 -6.72 -4.20
C LEU A 102 18.96 -5.20 -4.47
N ARG A 103 19.31 -4.37 -3.49
CA ARG A 103 19.42 -2.92 -3.70
C ARG A 103 20.47 -2.59 -4.76
N GLN A 104 21.64 -3.24 -4.71
CA GLN A 104 22.69 -3.03 -5.70
C GLN A 104 22.23 -3.40 -7.10
N GLU A 105 21.45 -4.49 -7.27
CA GLU A 105 20.83 -4.82 -8.56
C GLU A 105 19.91 -3.70 -9.07
N TYR A 106 19.06 -3.13 -8.21
CA TYR A 106 18.19 -2.03 -8.60
C TYR A 106 18.99 -0.78 -8.99
N ILE A 107 20.13 -0.53 -8.34
CA ILE A 107 21.05 0.57 -8.71
C ILE A 107 21.67 0.30 -10.08
N LEU A 108 22.16 -0.91 -10.32
CA LEU A 108 22.82 -1.29 -11.58
C LEU A 108 21.85 -1.33 -12.76
N LYS A 109 20.59 -1.74 -12.55
CA LYS A 109 19.52 -1.72 -13.55
C LYS A 109 18.99 -0.30 -13.82
N SER A 110 19.24 0.63 -12.90
CA SER A 110 18.79 2.02 -13.06
C SER A 110 19.71 2.79 -14.00
N SER A 111 19.11 3.63 -14.84
CA SER A 111 19.88 4.46 -15.76
C SER A 111 20.76 5.46 -15.00
N PRO A 112 22.08 5.58 -15.32
CA PRO A 112 22.97 6.52 -14.65
C PRO A 112 22.50 7.98 -14.75
N SER A 113 21.87 8.36 -15.86
CA SER A 113 21.31 9.71 -16.03
C SER A 113 20.11 9.97 -15.11
N LYS A 114 19.28 8.95 -14.83
CA LYS A 114 18.19 9.02 -13.84
C LYS A 114 18.75 9.27 -12.44
N LEU A 115 19.77 8.50 -12.06
CA LEU A 115 20.43 8.62 -10.75
C LEU A 115 21.06 10.01 -10.57
N LYS A 116 21.76 10.51 -11.60
CA LYS A 116 22.36 11.86 -11.58
C LYS A 116 21.32 12.96 -11.40
N ARG A 117 20.08 12.77 -11.88
CA ARG A 117 18.96 13.70 -11.77
C ARG A 117 18.12 13.51 -10.48
N GLY A 118 18.59 12.70 -9.54
CA GLY A 118 17.88 12.43 -8.28
C GLY A 118 16.69 11.47 -8.39
N ASN A 119 16.44 10.89 -9.57
CA ASN A 119 15.36 9.93 -9.76
C ASN A 119 15.80 8.54 -9.31
N LEU A 120 15.38 8.16 -8.10
CA LEU A 120 15.68 6.85 -7.53
C LEU A 120 14.75 5.74 -8.03
N GLY A 121 13.66 6.05 -8.75
CA GLY A 121 12.76 5.04 -9.34
C GLY A 121 12.28 4.01 -8.31
N ASP A 122 12.69 2.75 -8.49
CA ASP A 122 12.40 1.61 -7.59
C ASP A 122 13.48 1.31 -6.55
N ILE A 123 14.59 2.06 -6.54
CA ILE A 123 15.60 1.98 -5.48
C ILE A 123 14.99 2.53 -4.19
N ARG A 124 15.06 1.75 -3.11
CA ARG A 124 14.57 2.14 -1.77
C ARG A 124 15.73 2.30 -0.79
N SER A 125 15.44 2.81 0.40
CA SER A 125 16.39 2.77 1.53
C SER A 125 16.58 1.34 2.02
N ASP A 126 17.73 1.03 2.62
CA ASP A 126 18.07 -0.31 3.11
C ASP A 126 17.02 -0.86 4.08
N ARG A 127 16.52 0.00 4.98
CA ARG A 127 15.45 -0.35 5.94
C ARG A 127 14.21 -0.97 5.28
N VAL A 128 13.87 -0.55 4.06
CA VAL A 128 12.72 -1.10 3.32
C VAL A 128 13.02 -2.53 2.86
N TYR A 129 14.21 -2.79 2.32
CA TYR A 129 14.63 -4.13 1.91
C TYR A 129 14.73 -5.07 3.12
N TYR A 130 15.31 -4.61 4.23
CA TYR A 130 15.36 -5.40 5.47
C TYR A 130 13.97 -5.72 5.99
N LYS A 131 13.06 -4.74 6.04
CA LYS A 131 11.67 -4.97 6.49
C LYS A 131 10.99 -6.05 5.65
N ILE A 132 11.09 -5.96 4.33
CA ILE A 132 10.48 -6.94 3.42
C ILE A 132 11.10 -8.32 3.59
N ASN A 133 12.42 -8.39 3.74
CA ASN A 133 13.13 -9.64 3.99
C ASN A 133 12.71 -10.29 5.33
N HIS A 134 12.53 -9.49 6.39
CA HIS A 134 12.00 -9.99 7.66
C HIS A 134 10.57 -10.48 7.54
N GLU A 135 9.68 -9.72 6.89
CA GLU A 135 8.31 -10.18 6.60
C GLU A 135 8.29 -11.49 5.80
N GLN A 136 9.21 -11.64 4.86
CA GLN A 136 9.31 -12.85 4.06
C GLN A 136 9.81 -14.06 4.85
N LYS A 137 10.83 -13.85 5.70
CA LYS A 137 11.36 -14.89 6.58
C LYS A 137 10.36 -15.31 7.66
N SER A 138 9.55 -14.36 8.14
CA SER A 138 8.52 -14.61 9.15
C SER A 138 7.22 -15.19 8.59
N GLN A 139 7.10 -15.38 7.27
CA GLN A 139 5.86 -15.87 6.66
C GLN A 139 5.42 -17.25 7.18
N HIS A 140 6.37 -18.06 7.65
CA HIS A 140 6.13 -19.38 8.22
C HIS A 140 6.71 -19.51 9.63
N ASP A 141 7.03 -18.37 10.25
CA ASP A 141 7.49 -18.34 11.63
C ASP A 141 6.25 -18.44 12.52
N GLN A 142 5.88 -19.70 12.79
CA GLN A 142 4.77 -20.09 13.65
C GLN A 142 5.33 -20.78 14.89
N ALA A 143 6.39 -20.23 15.48
CA ALA A 143 6.96 -20.79 16.69
C ALA A 143 5.86 -20.83 17.77
N ALA A 144 5.59 -22.02 18.31
CA ALA A 144 4.58 -22.20 19.35
C ALA A 144 4.89 -21.37 20.61
N ASP A 145 6.18 -21.06 20.80
CA ASP A 145 6.70 -20.27 21.92
C ASP A 145 6.29 -18.79 21.82
N ASP A 146 6.01 -18.25 20.63
CA ASP A 146 5.54 -16.87 20.47
C ASP A 146 4.22 -16.62 21.20
N ARG A 147 3.37 -17.65 21.30
CA ARG A 147 2.11 -17.56 22.07
C ARG A 147 2.37 -17.43 23.55
N VAL A 148 3.34 -18.20 24.06
CA VAL A 148 3.74 -18.20 25.46
C VAL A 148 4.39 -16.87 25.81
N ASP A 149 5.32 -16.41 24.97
CA ASP A 149 6.00 -15.13 25.12
C ASP A 149 5.01 -13.96 25.08
N MET A 150 4.01 -13.99 24.17
CA MET A 150 2.99 -12.95 24.12
C MET A 150 2.04 -12.97 25.31
N HIS A 151 1.75 -14.13 25.92
CA HIS A 151 1.03 -14.19 27.19
C HIS A 151 1.85 -13.58 28.34
N PHE A 152 3.14 -13.87 28.43
CA PHE A 152 4.03 -13.24 29.42
C PHE A 152 4.19 -11.72 29.20
N LEU A 153 4.34 -11.30 27.94
CA LEU A 153 4.37 -9.88 27.56
C LEU A 153 3.06 -9.18 27.89
N LYS A 154 1.92 -9.84 27.71
CA LYS A 154 0.62 -9.29 28.11
C LYS A 154 0.59 -9.03 29.61
N GLU A 155 1.08 -9.94 30.44
CA GLU A 155 1.12 -9.74 31.90
C GLU A 155 1.98 -8.52 32.28
N THR A 156 3.07 -8.30 31.56
CA THR A 156 4.05 -7.24 31.84
C THR A 156 3.68 -5.88 31.22
N CYS A 157 2.99 -5.89 30.07
CA CYS A 157 2.68 -4.72 29.24
C CYS A 157 1.18 -4.61 28.95
N GLN A 158 0.35 -4.79 30.00
CA GLN A 158 -1.12 -4.78 29.91
C GLN A 158 -1.68 -3.48 29.34
N GLU A 159 -0.93 -2.38 29.46
CA GLU A 159 -1.30 -1.10 28.91
C GLU A 159 -1.40 -1.14 27.38
N TYR A 160 -0.56 -1.91 26.67
CA TYR A 160 -0.55 -1.98 25.20
C TYR A 160 -1.17 -3.26 24.64
N ILE A 161 -1.01 -4.40 25.32
CA ILE A 161 -1.50 -5.70 24.87
C ILE A 161 -2.80 -6.02 25.62
N LYS A 162 -3.94 -5.91 24.93
CA LYS A 162 -5.26 -6.13 25.57
C LYS A 162 -5.74 -7.56 25.46
N TYR A 163 -5.33 -8.24 24.41
CA TYR A 163 -5.77 -9.60 24.13
C TYR A 163 -4.65 -10.40 23.48
N VAL A 164 -4.58 -11.66 23.89
CA VAL A 164 -3.78 -12.72 23.27
C VAL A 164 -4.69 -13.94 23.28
N SER A 165 -4.87 -14.57 22.13
CA SER A 165 -5.70 -15.77 21.99
C SER A 165 -5.20 -16.91 22.86
N ASP A 166 -6.11 -17.81 23.26
CA ASP A 166 -5.75 -19.02 24.00
C ASP A 166 -4.68 -19.82 23.24
N PRO A 167 -3.67 -20.39 23.91
CA PRO A 167 -2.64 -21.22 23.28
C PRO A 167 -3.21 -22.39 22.44
N LYS A 168 -4.40 -22.89 22.81
CA LYS A 168 -5.12 -23.98 22.11
C LYS A 168 -5.95 -23.49 20.92
N SER A 169 -6.08 -22.19 20.71
CA SER A 169 -6.79 -21.63 19.55
C SER A 169 -6.07 -21.98 18.25
N LYS A 170 -6.81 -22.41 17.23
CA LYS A 170 -6.27 -22.70 15.89
C LYS A 170 -5.52 -21.49 15.32
N ASP A 171 -6.11 -20.30 15.44
CA ASP A 171 -5.53 -19.06 14.97
C ASP A 171 -4.83 -18.32 16.12
N PHE A 172 -3.71 -17.67 15.82
CA PHE A 172 -2.98 -16.83 16.77
C PHE A 172 -3.40 -15.38 16.58
N GLU A 173 -4.09 -14.82 17.58
CA GLU A 173 -4.58 -13.44 17.54
C GLU A 173 -4.06 -12.65 18.73
N THR A 174 -3.63 -11.41 18.48
CA THR A 174 -3.21 -10.47 19.52
C THR A 174 -3.76 -9.09 19.19
N TYR A 175 -4.33 -8.40 20.18
CA TYR A 175 -4.75 -7.00 20.05
C TYR A 175 -3.78 -6.07 20.75
N LEU A 176 -3.05 -5.31 19.93
CA LEU A 176 -2.04 -4.33 20.30
C LEU A 176 -2.59 -2.93 20.02
N PHE A 177 -2.54 -2.05 21.02
CA PHE A 177 -2.97 -0.66 20.89
C PHE A 177 -1.85 0.28 21.33
N SER A 178 -1.68 1.40 20.63
CA SER A 178 -0.85 2.50 21.11
C SER A 178 -1.57 3.26 22.23
N GLN A 179 -0.81 3.99 23.06
CA GLN A 179 -1.40 4.86 24.09
C GLN A 179 -2.38 5.87 23.49
N GLU A 180 -2.03 6.45 22.33
CA GLU A 180 -2.88 7.40 21.60
C GLU A 180 -4.21 6.75 21.18
N GLN A 181 -4.18 5.51 20.67
CA GLN A 181 -5.39 4.77 20.31
C GLN A 181 -6.26 4.48 21.52
N LEU A 182 -5.66 4.13 22.65
CA LEU A 182 -6.38 3.90 23.91
C LEU A 182 -6.96 5.19 24.47
N ASP A 183 -6.24 6.31 24.34
CA ASP A 183 -6.71 7.61 24.80
C ASP A 183 -7.83 8.15 23.92
N VAL A 184 -7.83 7.84 22.62
CA VAL A 184 -8.99 8.06 21.75
C VAL A 184 -10.17 7.23 22.22
N LEU A 185 -9.99 5.92 22.48
CA LEU A 185 -11.05 5.05 22.98
C LEU A 185 -11.62 5.51 24.33
N LYS A 186 -10.79 6.03 25.24
CA LYS A 186 -11.25 6.62 26.52
C LYS A 186 -12.09 7.88 26.35
N LYS A 187 -11.90 8.62 25.25
CA LYS A 187 -12.67 9.83 24.90
C LYS A 187 -13.93 9.51 24.11
N MET A 188 -14.07 8.29 23.61
CA MET A 188 -15.32 7.84 22.99
C MET A 188 -16.36 7.63 24.09
N GLU A 189 -17.57 8.14 23.89
CA GLU A 189 -18.67 7.90 24.82
C GLU A 189 -18.92 6.39 24.94
N ARG A 190 -19.19 5.94 26.17
CA ARG A 190 -19.46 4.53 26.46
C ARG A 190 -20.70 4.11 25.67
N VAL A 191 -20.50 3.22 24.70
CA VAL A 191 -21.60 2.62 23.96
C VAL A 191 -22.06 1.38 24.70
N GLU A 192 -23.30 1.39 25.19
CA GLU A 192 -23.96 0.21 25.73
C GLU A 192 -24.77 -0.44 24.61
N ILE A 193 -24.52 -1.73 24.37
CA ILE A 193 -25.29 -2.55 23.43
C ILE A 193 -25.86 -3.74 24.16
N HIS A 194 -27.16 -3.98 23.96
CA HIS A 194 -27.82 -5.16 24.50
C HIS A 194 -27.83 -6.19 23.38
N VAL A 195 -27.32 -7.39 23.63
CA VAL A 195 -27.30 -8.52 22.69
C VAL A 195 -28.23 -9.63 23.15
N ASP A 196 -28.86 -10.33 22.22
CA ASP A 196 -29.69 -11.50 22.50
C ASP A 196 -28.83 -12.76 22.67
N ALA A 197 -29.47 -13.87 23.01
CA ALA A 197 -28.81 -15.15 23.23
C ALA A 197 -28.12 -15.72 21.97
N THR A 198 -28.37 -15.15 20.78
CA THR A 198 -27.72 -15.51 19.51
C THR A 198 -26.58 -14.57 19.13
N GLY A 199 -26.31 -13.54 19.96
CA GLY A 199 -25.30 -12.52 19.71
C GLY A 199 -25.78 -11.37 18.82
N GLY A 200 -27.09 -11.30 18.49
CA GLY A 200 -27.69 -10.21 17.74
C GLY A 200 -27.92 -8.98 18.63
N VAL A 201 -27.60 -7.78 18.16
CA VAL A 201 -27.81 -6.54 18.93
C VAL A 201 -29.31 -6.18 18.94
N VAL A 202 -29.94 -6.21 20.11
CA VAL A 202 -31.38 -6.02 20.31
C VAL A 202 -31.77 -4.60 20.70
N ARG A 203 -30.86 -3.84 21.33
CA ARG A 203 -31.03 -2.39 21.60
C ARG A 203 -29.70 -1.66 21.54
N ALA A 204 -29.65 -0.58 20.76
CA ALA A 204 -28.57 0.40 20.78
C ALA A 204 -29.02 1.58 21.63
N THR A 205 -28.39 1.80 22.77
CA THR A 205 -28.86 2.82 23.72
C THR A 205 -28.17 4.19 23.55
N THR A 206 -27.06 4.29 22.81
CA THR A 206 -26.37 5.60 22.58
C THR A 206 -25.57 5.78 21.28
N ALA A 207 -25.47 4.80 20.38
CA ALA A 207 -24.74 4.98 19.11
C ALA A 207 -25.64 5.63 18.03
N ASP A 208 -25.10 6.58 17.26
CA ASP A 208 -25.77 7.13 16.07
C ASP A 208 -26.27 5.99 15.16
N PRO A 209 -27.60 5.83 14.98
CA PRO A 209 -28.18 4.76 14.18
C PRO A 209 -27.67 4.70 12.72
N ALA A 210 -27.02 5.76 12.23
CA ALA A 210 -26.46 5.83 10.89
C ALA A 210 -25.19 4.98 10.69
N LEU A 211 -24.47 4.62 11.76
CA LEU A 211 -23.18 3.92 11.65
C LEU A 211 -23.27 2.42 11.34
N PHE A 212 -24.45 1.83 11.51
CA PHE A 212 -24.69 0.40 11.27
C PHE A 212 -25.95 0.17 10.45
N LYS A 213 -26.13 0.93 9.35
CA LYS A 213 -27.03 0.46 8.28
C LYS A 213 -26.49 -0.84 7.72
N THR A 214 -26.92 -1.95 8.29
CA THR A 214 -26.93 -3.23 7.61
C THR A 214 -27.90 -3.07 6.44
N ASP A 215 -27.36 -3.12 5.22
CA ASP A 215 -28.16 -3.26 4.02
C ASP A 215 -29.03 -4.52 4.19
N ASN A 216 -30.27 -4.32 4.61
CA ASN A 216 -31.29 -5.35 4.50
C ASN A 216 -31.53 -5.53 3.00
N TYR A 217 -30.88 -6.54 2.43
CA TYR A 217 -31.31 -7.16 1.20
C TYR A 217 -32.74 -7.66 1.42
N SER A 218 -33.70 -6.86 0.99
CA SER A 218 -35.04 -7.31 0.66
C SER A 218 -34.92 -8.28 -0.52
N ASN A 219 -35.03 -9.57 -0.25
CA ASN A 219 -35.47 -10.54 -1.24
C ASN A 219 -36.90 -10.96 -0.90
N SER A 220 -37.81 -10.50 -1.76
CA SER A 220 -39.01 -11.18 -2.29
C SER A 220 -39.72 -12.18 -1.39
#